data_AF-A0A8S3Q150-F1
#
_entry.id   AF-A0A8S3Q150-F1
#
_cell.length_a   1.000
_cell.length_b   1.000
_cell.length_c   1.000
_cell.angle_alpha   90.00
_cell.angle_beta   90.00
_cell.angle_gamma   90.00
#
_symmetry.space_group_name_H-M   'P 1'
#
loop_
_entity.id
_entity.type
_entity.pdbx_description
1 polymer ?
#
loop_
_entity_poly.entity_id
_entity_poly.type
_entity_poly.pdbx_seq_one_letter_code
_entity_poly.pdbx_strand_id
1 'polypeptide(L)'
;MKLNHMVKQLSLKYKFVTPLTTVVVKLPEKRHHGLLEENEDALLALALHQSEKRKQSVPKGIKRKTDGSSTEGGGGGDPHFMLRIKGIEYPICFDVDAVEGDVIKILKDPLSGMTINAGIIGSRRRNRFGKYKTFIGEIFVMTPYVQIHIKPNQVIINGSQTISWNNIAYASELVRIHINKTVHNEEKLFLHFGNNISVVIRRLINNTDSQGVDYLNFNIDKETGISYIADGILGQFVHKTISLLRISVDKHGRKHGHFSEFNNLHRSHFKAILHQKPDIISGEKLWCWNVHKKTKGLLNDNLQEYFVPDLTSV
;
A
#
# COMPACT_ATOMS: atom_id res chain seq x y z
N MET A 1 -29.47 -28.31 -18.62
CA MET A 1 -30.25 -27.12 -19.05
C MET A 1 -30.03 -25.85 -18.19
N LYS A 2 -29.62 -25.93 -16.91
CA LYS A 2 -29.42 -24.74 -16.03
C LYS A 2 -28.14 -23.92 -16.27
N LEU A 3 -27.09 -24.50 -16.88
CA LEU A 3 -25.78 -23.85 -17.03
C LEU A 3 -25.79 -22.68 -18.02
N ASN A 4 -26.54 -22.80 -19.12
CA ASN A 4 -26.58 -21.76 -20.16
C ASN A 4 -27.29 -20.47 -19.72
N HIS A 5 -28.26 -20.56 -18.81
CA HIS A 5 -29.00 -19.37 -18.35
C HIS A 5 -28.14 -18.48 -17.46
N MET A 6 -27.33 -19.08 -16.58
CA MET A 6 -26.47 -18.37 -15.65
C MET A 6 -25.32 -17.67 -16.37
N VAL A 7 -24.71 -18.33 -17.35
CA VAL A 7 -23.66 -17.76 -18.21
C VAL A 7 -24.20 -16.58 -19.02
N LYS A 8 -25.42 -16.70 -19.58
CA LYS A 8 -26.07 -15.61 -20.31
C LYS A 8 -26.33 -14.40 -19.43
N GLN A 9 -26.84 -14.59 -18.21
CA GLN A 9 -27.07 -13.48 -17.28
C GLN A 9 -25.78 -12.79 -16.83
N LEU A 10 -24.72 -13.54 -16.56
CA LEU A 10 -23.42 -12.97 -16.22
C LEU A 10 -22.82 -12.19 -17.40
N SER A 11 -22.96 -12.70 -18.63
CA SER A 11 -22.46 -12.03 -19.83
C SER A 11 -23.13 -10.67 -20.09
N LEU A 12 -24.44 -10.56 -19.84
CA LEU A 12 -25.18 -9.30 -19.96
C LEU A 12 -24.88 -8.35 -18.79
N LYS A 13 -24.81 -8.87 -17.56
CA LYS A 13 -24.51 -8.09 -16.35
C LYS A 13 -23.14 -7.42 -16.39
N TYR A 14 -22.14 -8.12 -16.95
CA TYR A 14 -20.76 -7.64 -17.01
C TYR A 14 -20.33 -7.22 -18.44
N LYS A 15 -21.27 -7.13 -19.38
CA LYS A 15 -21.09 -6.66 -20.77
C LYS A 15 -20.00 -7.40 -21.57
N PHE A 16 -19.82 -8.69 -21.30
CA PHE A 16 -18.89 -9.53 -22.07
C PHE A 16 -19.40 -9.85 -23.48
N VAL A 17 -20.71 -9.72 -23.73
CA VAL A 17 -21.35 -9.94 -25.04
C VAL A 17 -22.44 -8.88 -25.22
N THR A 18 -22.54 -8.28 -26.42
CA THR A 18 -23.63 -7.34 -26.77
C THR A 18 -24.65 -8.02 -27.68
N PRO A 19 -25.87 -7.48 -27.87
CA PRO A 19 -26.86 -8.04 -28.80
C PRO A 19 -26.38 -8.15 -30.27
N LEU A 20 -25.24 -7.53 -30.59
CA LEU A 20 -24.61 -7.50 -31.92
C LEU A 20 -23.35 -8.38 -32.02
N THR A 21 -22.98 -9.12 -30.96
CA THR A 21 -21.83 -10.03 -30.99
C THR A 21 -22.23 -11.44 -30.56
N THR A 22 -21.81 -12.44 -31.35
CA THR A 22 -21.97 -13.86 -31.01
C THR A 22 -20.60 -14.47 -30.71
N VAL A 23 -20.52 -15.20 -29.60
CA VAL A 23 -19.32 -15.95 -29.21
C VAL A 23 -19.66 -17.44 -29.22
N VAL A 24 -18.92 -18.22 -30.00
CA VAL A 24 -19.08 -19.68 -30.08
C VAL A 24 -18.01 -20.34 -29.22
N VAL A 25 -18.45 -20.99 -28.13
CA VAL A 25 -17.57 -21.77 -27.26
C VAL A 25 -17.52 -23.21 -27.78
N LYS A 26 -16.37 -23.62 -28.34
CA LYS A 26 -16.11 -25.03 -28.65
C LYS A 26 -15.56 -25.73 -27.41
N LEU A 27 -16.24 -26.76 -26.95
CA LEU A 27 -15.72 -27.68 -25.94
C LEU A 27 -14.58 -28.52 -26.55
N PRO A 28 -13.44 -28.68 -25.87
CA PRO A 28 -12.38 -29.54 -26.35
C PRO A 28 -12.82 -31.01 -26.34
N GLU A 29 -12.45 -31.74 -27.40
CA GLU A 29 -12.72 -33.17 -27.51
C GLU A 29 -11.97 -33.97 -26.44
N LYS A 30 -12.67 -34.92 -25.84
CA LYS A 30 -12.18 -35.82 -24.80
C LYS A 30 -10.95 -36.59 -25.29
N ARG A 31 -9.79 -36.38 -24.66
CA ARG A 31 -8.69 -37.36 -24.69
C ARG A 31 -8.77 -38.20 -23.42
N HIS A 32 -8.85 -39.51 -23.61
CA HIS A 32 -8.88 -40.51 -22.55
C HIS A 32 -7.47 -40.97 -22.17
N HIS A 33 -7.28 -41.06 -20.85
CA HIS A 33 -6.38 -41.88 -20.03
C HIS A 33 -4.90 -41.51 -19.83
N GLY A 34 -4.62 -41.27 -18.53
CA GLY A 34 -3.33 -41.25 -17.87
C GLY A 34 -3.47 -40.82 -16.40
N LEU A 35 -4.22 -41.62 -15.62
CA LEU A 35 -4.35 -41.67 -14.15
C LEU A 35 -3.95 -40.41 -13.33
N LEU A 36 -4.96 -39.67 -12.87
CA LEU A 36 -4.86 -38.79 -11.70
C LEU A 36 -5.82 -39.34 -10.64
N GLU A 37 -5.27 -39.72 -9.48
CA GLU A 37 -6.08 -40.01 -8.31
C GLU A 37 -6.71 -38.72 -7.78
N GLU A 38 -8.02 -38.77 -7.60
CA GLU A 38 -8.85 -37.73 -7.00
C GLU A 38 -8.68 -37.73 -5.48
N ASN A 39 -8.51 -36.54 -4.90
CA ASN A 39 -8.87 -36.09 -3.53
C ASN A 39 -7.72 -35.57 -2.65
N GLU A 40 -7.55 -34.25 -2.61
CA GLU A 40 -7.02 -33.55 -1.41
C GLU A 40 -7.92 -32.40 -0.92
N ASP A 41 -8.93 -31.98 -1.70
CA ASP A 41 -9.81 -30.86 -1.31
C ASP A 41 -10.96 -31.26 -0.35
N ALA A 42 -11.17 -32.55 -0.08
CA ALA A 42 -12.21 -33.03 0.84
C ALA A 42 -11.73 -33.18 2.30
N LEU A 43 -10.41 -33.29 2.54
CA LEU A 43 -9.85 -33.48 3.90
C LEU A 43 -9.63 -32.17 4.67
N LEU A 44 -9.56 -31.03 3.98
CA LEU A 44 -9.35 -29.73 4.63
C LEU A 44 -10.61 -29.17 5.32
N ALA A 45 -11.80 -29.63 4.92
CA ALA A 45 -13.08 -29.16 5.47
C ALA A 45 -13.48 -29.82 6.80
N LEU A 46 -12.89 -30.97 7.16
CA LEU A 46 -13.18 -31.70 8.40
C LEU A 46 -12.28 -31.29 9.59
N ALA A 47 -11.12 -30.70 9.33
CA ALA A 47 -10.17 -30.30 10.37
C ALA A 47 -10.54 -28.98 11.08
N LEU A 48 -11.46 -28.19 10.52
CA LEU A 48 -11.84 -26.86 11.04
C LEU A 48 -12.96 -26.87 12.09
N HIS A 49 -13.54 -28.03 12.43
CA HIS A 49 -14.69 -28.12 13.33
C HIS A 49 -14.46 -28.83 14.68
N GLN A 50 -13.22 -29.18 15.06
CA GLN A 50 -12.96 -29.93 16.31
C GLN A 50 -12.05 -29.25 17.36
N SER A 51 -11.94 -27.92 17.38
CA SER A 51 -11.19 -27.24 18.45
C SER A 51 -11.99 -26.20 19.24
N GLU A 52 -13.21 -26.55 19.63
CA GLU A 52 -13.90 -25.89 20.74
C GLU A 52 -14.26 -26.92 21.81
N LYS A 53 -13.44 -26.98 22.87
CA LYS A 53 -13.78 -27.24 24.28
C LYS A 53 -12.57 -27.79 25.03
N ARG A 54 -11.92 -26.96 25.84
CA ARG A 54 -11.49 -27.31 27.21
C ARG A 54 -11.00 -26.09 27.98
N LYS A 55 -11.65 -25.82 29.11
CA LYS A 55 -11.28 -24.79 30.09
C LYS A 55 -10.28 -25.36 31.12
N GLN A 56 -9.31 -24.51 31.45
CA GLN A 56 -8.60 -24.28 32.72
C GLN A 56 -7.82 -25.40 33.44
N SER A 57 -6.51 -25.16 33.62
CA SER A 57 -5.90 -24.95 34.96
C SER A 57 -4.53 -24.27 34.81
N VAL A 58 -4.17 -23.41 35.76
CA VAL A 58 -2.93 -22.59 35.82
C VAL A 58 -1.93 -23.24 36.76
N PRO A 59 -0.61 -23.22 36.43
CA PRO A 59 0.34 -22.71 37.42
C PRO A 59 1.30 -21.66 36.86
N LYS A 60 1.76 -20.79 37.77
CA LYS A 60 2.58 -19.60 37.56
C LYS A 60 4.01 -19.90 37.10
N GLY A 61 4.51 -19.02 36.22
CA GLY A 61 5.82 -18.40 36.38
C GLY A 61 6.99 -18.96 35.57
N ILE A 62 7.16 -18.49 34.31
CA ILE A 62 8.48 -18.34 33.67
C ILE A 62 8.44 -17.08 32.80
N LYS A 63 9.27 -16.07 33.14
CA LYS A 63 9.48 -14.85 32.34
C LYS A 63 10.19 -15.23 31.03
N ARG A 64 9.45 -15.42 29.93
CA ARG A 64 10.01 -15.47 28.58
C ARG A 64 10.01 -14.07 27.97
N LYS A 65 11.19 -13.63 27.51
CA LYS A 65 11.34 -12.45 26.63
C LYS A 65 10.46 -12.67 25.41
N THR A 66 9.36 -11.94 25.33
CA THR A 66 8.51 -11.87 24.15
C THR A 66 9.11 -10.84 23.19
N ASP A 67 9.39 -11.26 21.96
CA ASP A 67 9.65 -10.34 20.85
C ASP A 67 8.43 -9.41 20.72
N GLY A 68 8.65 -8.14 21.08
CA GLY A 68 7.61 -7.14 21.25
C GLY A 68 6.96 -6.76 19.93
N SER A 69 5.69 -7.15 19.81
CA SER A 69 4.70 -6.59 18.89
C SER A 69 4.46 -5.13 19.27
N SER A 70 4.89 -4.19 18.43
CA SER A 70 4.59 -2.76 18.58
C SER A 70 3.26 -2.45 17.90
N THR A 71 2.20 -2.40 18.70
CA THR A 71 0.87 -1.92 18.31
C THR A 71 0.84 -0.40 18.42
N GLU A 72 1.15 0.28 17.32
CA GLU A 72 0.76 1.65 16.92
C GLU A 72 1.60 2.00 15.67
N GLY A 73 1.00 2.64 14.67
CA GLY A 73 1.45 2.72 13.26
C GLY A 73 2.97 2.76 13.01
N GLY A 74 3.46 1.89 12.12
CA GLY A 74 4.86 1.96 11.63
C GLY A 74 5.92 1.65 12.69
N GLY A 75 6.07 0.38 13.08
CA GLY A 75 6.97 -0.07 14.17
C GLY A 75 8.49 0.16 14.03
N GLY A 76 8.96 0.97 13.07
CA GLY A 76 10.38 1.30 12.88
C GLY A 76 10.75 2.77 13.17
N GLY A 77 9.79 3.68 13.03
CA GLY A 77 10.08 5.11 12.99
C GLY A 77 10.82 5.55 11.75
N ASP A 78 10.48 4.97 10.60
CA ASP A 78 10.95 5.39 9.30
C ASP A 78 9.69 5.53 8.41
N PRO A 79 9.67 6.37 7.37
CA PRO A 79 8.54 6.48 6.44
C PRO A 79 8.08 5.11 5.92
N HIS A 80 6.80 4.78 6.17
CA HIS A 80 6.19 3.49 5.84
C HIS A 80 5.30 3.59 4.61
N PHE A 81 5.49 2.70 3.65
CA PHE A 81 4.71 2.64 2.42
C PHE A 81 4.02 1.28 2.25
N MET A 82 2.88 1.28 1.58
CA MET A 82 2.13 0.07 1.23
C MET A 82 1.77 0.08 -0.25
N LEU A 83 2.03 -1.03 -0.94
CA LEU A 83 1.69 -1.29 -2.33
C LEU A 83 0.56 -2.30 -2.40
N ARG A 84 -0.57 -1.89 -2.99
CA ARG A 84 -1.73 -2.77 -3.22
C ARG A 84 -1.68 -3.26 -4.65
N ILE A 85 -1.23 -4.49 -4.84
CA ILE A 85 -1.08 -5.08 -6.17
C ILE A 85 -2.27 -5.99 -6.46
N LYS A 86 -2.92 -5.79 -7.61
CA LYS A 86 -4.02 -6.64 -8.06
C LYS A 86 -3.56 -8.10 -8.16
N GLY A 87 -4.32 -9.01 -7.57
CA GLY A 87 -4.01 -10.45 -7.55
C GLY A 87 -3.10 -10.90 -6.41
N ILE A 88 -2.65 -9.98 -5.55
CA ILE A 88 -1.97 -10.31 -4.29
C ILE A 88 -2.91 -9.97 -3.14
N GLU A 89 -3.24 -10.97 -2.31
CA GLU A 89 -4.23 -10.86 -1.23
C GLU A 89 -3.91 -9.75 -0.22
N TYR A 90 -2.63 -9.62 0.15
CA TYR A 90 -2.15 -8.67 1.14
C TYR A 90 -1.22 -7.64 0.50
N PRO A 91 -1.26 -6.38 0.93
CA PRO A 91 -0.34 -5.37 0.43
C PRO A 91 1.11 -5.73 0.75
N ILE A 92 2.03 -5.30 -0.12
CA ILE A 92 3.46 -5.30 0.18
C ILE A 92 3.76 -4.04 0.98
N CYS A 93 4.44 -4.16 2.10
CA CYS A 93 4.72 -3.05 3.00
C CYS A 93 6.23 -2.94 3.25
N PHE A 94 6.76 -1.73 3.27
CA PHE A 94 8.19 -1.49 3.46
C PHE A 94 8.45 -0.13 4.09
N ASP A 95 9.59 -0.04 4.76
CA ASP A 95 10.07 1.18 5.40
C ASP A 95 11.24 1.75 4.57
N VAL A 96 11.32 3.07 4.45
CA VAL A 96 12.42 3.79 3.79
C VAL A 96 13.30 4.42 4.87
N ASP A 97 14.57 4.02 4.91
CA ASP A 97 15.56 4.54 5.86
C ASP A 97 15.91 6.00 5.49
N ALA A 98 15.14 6.95 6.01
CA ALA A 98 15.31 8.38 5.83
C ALA A 98 15.62 9.08 7.16
N VAL A 99 16.33 10.20 7.09
CA VAL A 99 16.65 11.08 8.21
C VAL A 99 15.87 12.39 8.10
N GLU A 100 15.83 13.14 9.19
CA GLU A 100 15.22 14.47 9.19
C GLU A 100 15.90 15.39 8.17
N GLY A 101 15.09 16.11 7.38
CA GLY A 101 15.56 16.97 6.30
C GLY A 101 15.62 16.29 4.92
N ASP A 102 15.58 14.96 4.87
CA ASP A 102 15.50 14.24 3.59
C ASP A 102 14.20 14.59 2.85
N VAL A 103 14.26 14.56 1.52
CA VAL A 103 13.07 14.64 0.65
C VAL A 103 13.01 13.42 -0.25
N ILE A 104 11.91 12.67 -0.15
CA ILE A 104 11.68 11.45 -0.93
C ILE A 104 10.80 11.78 -2.14
N LYS A 105 11.28 11.47 -3.35
CA LYS A 105 10.52 11.45 -4.59
C LYS A 105 9.56 10.26 -4.60
N ILE A 106 8.29 10.52 -4.32
CA ILE A 106 7.25 9.49 -4.27
C ILE A 106 6.82 9.07 -5.68
N LEU A 107 6.54 10.07 -6.51
CA LEU A 107 6.08 9.92 -7.89
C LEU A 107 6.64 11.06 -8.73
N LYS A 108 7.24 10.74 -9.86
CA LYS A 108 7.57 11.68 -10.94
C LYS A 108 7.05 11.06 -12.24
N ASP A 109 6.06 11.69 -12.84
CA ASP A 109 5.48 11.28 -14.10
C ASP A 109 5.74 12.35 -15.18
N PRO A 110 6.74 12.13 -16.05
CA PRO A 110 7.09 13.09 -17.09
C PRO A 110 5.96 13.39 -18.10
N LEU A 111 5.05 12.44 -18.36
CA LEU A 111 3.99 12.66 -19.37
C LEU A 111 2.84 13.50 -18.83
N SER A 112 2.44 13.28 -17.58
CA SER A 112 1.40 14.11 -16.95
C SER A 112 1.97 15.40 -16.35
N GLY A 113 3.29 15.51 -16.23
CA GLY A 113 3.98 16.59 -15.52
C GLY A 113 3.73 16.55 -14.01
N MET A 114 3.25 15.42 -13.47
CA MET A 114 2.95 15.26 -12.05
C MET A 114 4.22 14.88 -11.28
N THR A 115 4.49 15.61 -10.21
CA THR A 115 5.54 15.29 -9.23
C THR A 115 4.96 15.31 -7.82
N ILE A 116 5.30 14.31 -7.02
CA ILE A 116 4.93 14.21 -5.61
C ILE A 116 6.20 13.92 -4.81
N ASN A 117 6.56 14.85 -3.94
CA ASN A 117 7.70 14.75 -3.05
C ASN A 117 7.25 14.82 -1.59
N ALA A 118 7.97 14.16 -0.69
CA ALA A 118 7.67 14.13 0.73
C ALA A 118 8.88 14.52 1.57
N GLY A 119 8.74 15.56 2.39
CA GLY A 119 9.76 16.03 3.32
C GLY A 119 9.69 15.28 4.64
N ILE A 120 10.85 14.88 5.14
CA ILE A 120 10.98 14.02 6.32
C ILE A 120 11.30 14.85 7.57
N ILE A 121 10.52 14.63 8.63
CA ILE A 121 10.73 15.25 9.95
C ILE A 121 11.16 14.21 10.97
N GLY A 122 11.97 14.63 11.93
CA GLY A 122 12.37 13.82 13.07
C GLY A 122 11.41 13.98 14.25
N SER A 123 11.30 12.95 15.07
CA SER A 123 10.72 13.03 16.41
C SER A 123 11.79 12.77 17.45
N ARG A 124 11.53 13.13 18.71
CA ARG A 124 12.45 12.83 19.82
C ARG A 124 12.36 11.36 20.28
N ARG A 125 11.37 10.61 19.79
CA ARG A 125 11.25 9.17 20.04
C ARG A 125 12.41 8.42 19.41
N ARG A 126 12.96 7.45 20.11
CA ARG A 126 13.98 6.52 19.58
C ARG A 126 13.36 5.17 19.27
N ASN A 127 13.84 4.52 18.21
CA ASN A 127 13.52 3.13 17.93
C ASN A 127 14.37 2.20 18.81
N ARG A 128 14.15 0.88 18.70
CA ARG A 128 14.87 -0.14 19.48
C ARG A 128 16.39 -0.16 19.29
N PHE A 129 16.88 0.49 18.23
CA PHE A 129 18.30 0.62 17.90
C PHE A 129 18.85 1.99 18.32
N GLY A 130 18.06 2.83 19.00
CA GLY A 130 18.47 4.15 19.45
C GLY A 130 18.41 5.25 18.39
N LYS A 131 18.02 4.97 17.14
CA LYS A 131 17.84 5.98 16.09
C LYS A 131 16.56 6.78 16.36
N TYR A 132 16.59 8.09 16.12
CA TYR A 132 15.37 8.91 16.14
C TYR A 132 14.38 8.42 15.08
N LYS A 133 13.10 8.41 15.45
CA LYS A 133 12.03 8.06 14.52
C LYS A 133 11.73 9.23 13.61
N THR A 134 11.62 8.97 12.31
CA THR A 134 11.29 9.91 11.25
C THR A 134 9.95 9.59 10.60
N PHE A 135 9.30 10.63 10.07
CA PHE A 135 7.97 10.58 9.48
C PHE A 135 7.85 11.54 8.31
N ILE A 136 6.83 11.37 7.46
CA ILE A 136 6.50 12.37 6.43
C ILE A 136 5.87 13.57 7.13
N GLY A 137 6.57 14.69 7.16
CA GLY A 137 6.09 15.93 7.78
C GLY A 137 5.37 16.86 6.82
N GLU A 138 5.72 16.78 5.54
CA GLU A 138 5.07 17.57 4.49
C GLU A 138 5.10 16.84 3.16
N ILE A 139 4.10 17.11 2.33
CA ILE A 139 3.97 16.54 0.99
C ILE A 139 3.76 17.70 0.02
N PHE A 140 4.51 17.71 -1.07
CA PHE A 140 4.35 18.67 -2.14
C PHE A 140 3.88 17.93 -3.39
N VAL A 141 2.71 18.32 -3.90
CA VAL A 141 2.15 17.81 -5.15
C VAL A 141 2.19 18.92 -6.18
N MET A 142 2.84 18.67 -7.30
CA MET A 142 2.92 19.59 -8.42
C MET A 142 2.39 18.92 -9.68
N THR A 143 1.59 19.66 -10.42
CA THR A 143 1.18 19.32 -11.79
C THR A 143 1.36 20.57 -12.66
N PRO A 144 1.17 20.50 -13.99
CA PRO A 144 1.21 21.68 -14.86
C PRO A 144 0.20 22.78 -14.52
N TYR A 145 -0.80 22.50 -13.68
CA TYR A 145 -1.93 23.38 -13.40
C TYR A 145 -2.19 23.64 -11.91
N VAL A 146 -1.55 22.90 -10.99
CA VAL A 146 -1.69 23.13 -9.55
C VAL A 146 -0.41 22.79 -8.79
N GLN A 147 -0.14 23.55 -7.75
CA GLN A 147 0.83 23.23 -6.71
C GLN A 147 0.10 23.14 -5.37
N ILE A 148 0.30 22.05 -4.64
CA ILE A 148 -0.35 21.78 -3.36
C ILE A 148 0.72 21.41 -2.34
N HIS A 149 0.86 22.21 -1.30
CA HIS A 149 1.75 21.94 -0.17
C HIS A 149 0.91 21.52 1.04
N ILE A 150 1.05 20.27 1.44
CA ILE A 150 0.29 19.65 2.52
C ILE A 150 1.19 19.53 3.74
N LYS A 151 0.75 20.10 4.86
CA LYS A 151 1.33 19.92 6.19
C LYS A 151 0.25 19.48 7.17
N PRO A 152 0.60 18.88 8.32
CA PRO A 152 -0.38 18.59 9.36
C PRO A 152 -1.18 19.83 9.77
N ASN A 153 -0.59 21.01 9.87
CA ASN A 153 -1.33 22.20 10.31
C ASN A 153 -2.10 22.94 9.20
N GLN A 154 -1.72 22.80 7.92
CA GLN A 154 -2.31 23.57 6.82
C GLN A 154 -2.13 22.90 5.45
N VAL A 155 -3.00 23.26 4.51
CA VAL A 155 -2.86 22.92 3.09
C VAL A 155 -2.77 24.22 2.30
N ILE A 156 -1.71 24.43 1.52
CA ILE A 156 -1.53 25.63 0.70
C ILE A 156 -1.65 25.25 -0.77
N ILE A 157 -2.51 25.96 -1.52
CA ILE A 157 -2.69 25.78 -2.96
C ILE A 157 -2.13 27.00 -3.70
N ASN A 158 -1.30 26.76 -4.72
CA ASN A 158 -0.67 27.77 -5.58
C ASN A 158 -0.02 28.92 -4.76
N GLY A 159 0.61 28.58 -3.64
CA GLY A 159 1.34 29.51 -2.76
C GLY A 159 0.51 30.58 -2.04
N SER A 160 -0.80 30.69 -2.30
CA SER A 160 -1.63 31.82 -1.88
C SER A 160 -2.86 31.40 -1.10
N GLN A 161 -3.51 30.31 -1.50
CA GLN A 161 -4.72 29.84 -0.85
C GLN A 161 -4.39 28.86 0.28
N THR A 162 -4.42 29.35 1.52
CA THR A 162 -4.25 28.49 2.70
C THR A 162 -5.60 27.97 3.16
N ILE A 163 -5.69 26.65 3.35
CA ILE A 163 -6.90 25.95 3.75
C ILE A 163 -6.64 25.13 5.02
N SER A 164 -7.53 25.25 5.99
CA SER A 164 -7.49 24.46 7.23
C SER A 164 -8.10 23.07 7.02
N TRP A 165 -7.65 22.08 7.79
CA TRP A 165 -8.20 20.73 7.77
C TRP A 165 -9.69 20.62 8.20
N ASN A 166 -10.30 21.72 8.65
CA ASN A 166 -11.64 21.71 9.25
C ASN A 166 -12.81 21.76 8.27
N ASN A 167 -12.63 22.31 7.07
CA ASN A 167 -13.74 22.44 6.11
C ASN A 167 -13.20 22.65 4.69
N ILE A 168 -12.68 21.58 4.08
CA ILE A 168 -12.06 21.64 2.74
C ILE A 168 -13.00 21.09 1.69
N ALA A 169 -13.40 21.97 0.78
CA ALA A 169 -13.80 21.62 -0.58
C ALA A 169 -13.11 22.61 -1.54
N TYR A 170 -12.18 22.12 -2.34
CA TYR A 170 -11.63 22.86 -3.47
C TYR A 170 -11.90 22.04 -4.73
N ALA A 171 -12.48 22.67 -5.74
CA ALA A 171 -12.75 22.01 -7.01
C ALA A 171 -12.47 22.97 -8.16
N SER A 172 -11.68 22.49 -9.10
CA SER A 172 -11.54 23.03 -10.45
C SER A 172 -11.91 21.95 -11.45
N GLU A 173 -11.82 22.27 -12.75
CA GLU A 173 -12.01 21.29 -13.81
C GLU A 173 -11.00 20.13 -13.71
N LEU A 174 -9.76 20.42 -13.28
CA LEU A 174 -8.65 19.48 -13.30
C LEU A 174 -8.32 18.87 -11.94
N VAL A 175 -8.76 19.48 -10.84
CA VAL A 175 -8.41 19.06 -9.47
C VAL A 175 -9.63 19.13 -8.57
N ARG A 176 -9.90 18.06 -7.82
CA ARG A 176 -10.85 18.08 -6.71
C ARG A 176 -10.17 17.65 -5.42
N ILE A 177 -10.34 18.45 -4.39
CA ILE A 177 -9.78 18.26 -3.06
C ILE A 177 -10.94 18.24 -2.08
N HIS A 178 -10.99 17.19 -1.26
CA HIS A 178 -11.95 17.14 -0.16
C HIS A 178 -11.30 16.50 1.07
N ILE A 179 -11.81 16.87 2.24
CA ILE A 179 -11.45 16.20 3.49
C ILE A 179 -12.61 15.36 3.98
N ASN A 180 -12.31 14.14 4.39
CA ASN A 180 -13.20 13.33 5.21
C ASN A 180 -12.69 13.32 6.66
N LYS A 181 -13.58 13.64 7.59
CA LYS A 181 -13.35 13.48 9.03
C LYS A 181 -14.19 12.32 9.54
N THR A 182 -13.54 11.33 10.13
CA THR A 182 -14.25 10.23 10.80
C THR A 182 -14.55 10.57 12.26
N VAL A 183 -15.43 9.79 12.89
CA VAL A 183 -15.87 9.94 14.29
C VAL A 183 -14.69 9.93 15.29
N HIS A 184 -13.54 9.37 14.91
CA HIS A 184 -12.33 9.31 15.73
C HIS A 184 -11.32 10.44 15.46
N ASN A 185 -11.76 11.56 14.86
CA ASN A 185 -10.89 12.65 14.42
C ASN A 185 -9.77 12.20 13.45
N GLU A 186 -10.00 11.13 12.69
CA GLU A 186 -9.10 10.84 11.58
C GLU A 186 -9.44 11.78 10.43
N GLU A 187 -8.46 12.57 10.01
CA GLU A 187 -8.62 13.53 8.93
C GLU A 187 -7.86 13.03 7.71
N LYS A 188 -8.60 12.79 6.62
CA LYS A 188 -8.07 12.27 5.37
C LYS A 188 -8.32 13.29 4.27
N LEU A 189 -7.26 13.72 3.61
CA LEU A 189 -7.29 14.58 2.45
C LEU A 189 -7.27 13.72 1.19
N PHE A 190 -8.27 13.89 0.35
CA PHE A 190 -8.38 13.22 -0.94
C PHE A 190 -8.09 14.23 -2.04
N LEU A 191 -7.15 13.90 -2.91
CA LEU A 191 -6.84 14.68 -4.10
C LEU A 191 -7.20 13.84 -5.32
N HIS A 192 -8.05 14.37 -6.19
CA HIS A 192 -8.44 13.77 -7.46
C HIS A 192 -7.99 14.67 -8.60
N PHE A 193 -7.32 14.09 -9.58
CA PHE A 193 -6.84 14.78 -10.76
C PHE A 193 -7.63 14.31 -11.99
N GLY A 194 -7.83 15.20 -12.96
CA GLY A 194 -8.67 14.96 -14.15
C GLY A 194 -8.25 13.78 -15.01
N ASN A 195 -7.02 13.29 -14.87
CA ASN A 195 -6.47 12.14 -15.58
C ASN A 195 -6.72 10.78 -14.88
N ASN A 196 -7.65 10.69 -13.93
CA ASN A 196 -7.91 9.49 -13.12
C ASN A 196 -6.79 9.11 -12.13
N ILE A 197 -5.96 10.07 -11.75
CA ILE A 197 -5.07 9.89 -10.59
C ILE A 197 -5.82 10.32 -9.34
N SER A 198 -5.79 9.50 -8.29
CA SER A 198 -6.18 9.95 -6.95
C SER A 198 -5.15 9.53 -5.92
N VAL A 199 -4.89 10.43 -4.97
CA VAL A 199 -4.03 10.18 -3.82
C VAL A 199 -4.77 10.53 -2.54
N VAL A 200 -4.44 9.81 -1.48
CA VAL A 200 -5.04 9.99 -0.16
C VAL A 200 -3.93 10.23 0.84
N ILE A 201 -4.11 11.28 1.65
CA ILE A 201 -3.19 11.67 2.69
C ILE A 201 -3.94 11.59 4.02
N ARG A 202 -3.44 10.77 4.96
CA ARG A 202 -3.98 10.73 6.32
C ARG A 202 -3.13 11.63 7.21
N ARG A 203 -3.78 12.53 7.95
CA ARG A 203 -3.15 13.35 8.99
C ARG A 203 -3.20 12.62 10.33
N LEU A 204 -2.07 12.61 11.03
CA LEU A 204 -1.93 12.05 12.36
C LEU A 204 -1.45 13.14 13.31
N ILE A 205 -2.25 13.39 14.36
CA ILE A 205 -1.96 14.41 15.37
C ILE A 205 -1.52 13.76 16.66
N ASN A 206 -0.36 14.20 17.14
CA ASN A 206 0.22 13.76 18.38
C ASN A 206 -0.27 14.65 19.53
N ASN A 207 -1.35 14.23 20.17
CA ASN A 207 -1.98 14.97 21.28
C ASN A 207 -1.47 14.58 22.68
N THR A 208 -0.62 13.56 22.79
CA THR A 208 -0.36 12.88 24.08
C THR A 208 1.10 12.86 24.51
N ASP A 209 2.05 13.01 23.60
CA ASP A 209 3.47 12.80 23.90
C ASP A 209 4.34 14.00 23.50
N SER A 210 4.98 14.63 24.47
CA SER A 210 5.95 15.72 24.25
C SER A 210 7.13 15.38 23.31
N GLN A 211 7.38 14.10 23.06
CA GLN A 211 8.45 13.61 22.18
C GLN A 211 7.96 13.21 20.78
N GLY A 212 6.64 13.14 20.58
CA GLY A 212 6.03 12.87 19.28
C GLY A 212 5.92 14.13 18.42
N VAL A 213 5.55 13.93 17.16
CA VAL A 213 5.30 14.99 16.18
C VAL A 213 4.03 14.68 15.42
N ASP A 214 3.41 15.71 14.86
CA ASP A 214 2.33 15.54 13.89
C ASP A 214 2.93 15.12 12.55
N TYR A 215 2.29 14.20 11.85
CA TYR A 215 2.82 13.69 10.58
C TYR A 215 1.71 13.25 9.63
N LEU A 216 2.13 12.87 8.43
CA LEU A 216 1.28 12.46 7.32
C LEU A 216 1.61 11.03 6.91
N ASN A 217 0.61 10.31 6.41
CA ASN A 217 0.80 9.10 5.60
C ASN A 217 0.24 9.34 4.20
N PHE A 218 0.83 8.69 3.20
CA PHE A 218 0.47 8.87 1.80
C PHE A 218 0.16 7.54 1.12
N ASN A 219 -0.88 7.51 0.28
CA ASN A 219 -1.20 6.38 -0.58
C ASN A 219 -1.70 6.85 -1.95
N ILE A 220 -1.31 6.15 -3.01
CA ILE A 220 -1.93 6.27 -4.34
C ILE A 220 -3.19 5.38 -4.34
N ASP A 221 -4.35 5.99 -4.54
CA ASP A 221 -5.65 5.32 -4.54
C ASP A 221 -6.10 4.92 -5.95
N LYS A 222 -5.85 5.79 -6.94
CA LYS A 222 -6.01 5.47 -8.36
C LYS A 222 -4.76 5.89 -9.12
N GLU A 223 -4.23 4.94 -9.87
CA GLU A 223 -2.98 5.05 -10.62
C GLU A 223 -3.17 4.98 -12.14
N THR A 224 -4.41 4.81 -12.62
CA THR A 224 -4.69 4.58 -14.05
C THR A 224 -4.25 5.72 -14.97
N GLY A 225 -4.13 6.94 -14.43
CA GLY A 225 -3.64 8.11 -15.13
C GLY A 225 -2.13 8.30 -15.11
N ILE A 226 -1.40 7.51 -14.33
CA ILE A 226 0.05 7.62 -14.21
C ILE A 226 0.70 6.91 -15.40
N SER A 227 1.67 7.56 -16.04
CA SER A 227 2.31 6.99 -17.22
C SER A 227 3.21 5.78 -16.92
N TYR A 228 3.45 4.97 -17.96
CA TYR A 228 4.35 3.82 -17.89
C TYR A 228 5.84 4.17 -17.70
N ILE A 229 6.21 5.45 -17.84
CA ILE A 229 7.57 5.95 -17.58
C ILE A 229 7.69 6.66 -16.23
N ALA A 230 6.64 6.58 -15.40
CA ALA A 230 6.68 7.17 -14.07
C ALA A 230 7.74 6.50 -13.20
N ASP A 231 8.41 7.34 -12.42
CA ASP A 231 9.47 7.00 -11.49
C ASP A 231 9.11 7.44 -10.06
N GLY A 232 9.95 7.10 -9.08
CA GLY A 232 9.76 7.39 -7.67
C GLY A 232 9.57 6.12 -6.85
N ILE A 233 9.56 6.28 -5.52
CA ILE A 233 9.46 5.15 -4.60
C ILE A 233 8.16 4.35 -4.79
N LEU A 234 7.08 5.01 -5.25
CA LEU A 234 5.81 4.38 -5.62
C LEU A 234 5.56 4.42 -7.12
N GLY A 235 5.92 5.51 -7.79
CA GLY A 235 5.65 5.70 -9.22
C GLY A 235 6.21 4.59 -10.12
N GLN A 236 7.37 4.03 -9.76
CA GLN A 236 7.97 2.93 -10.50
C GLN A 236 7.09 1.67 -10.56
N PHE A 237 6.14 1.49 -9.63
CA PHE A 237 5.32 0.28 -9.54
C PHE A 237 4.08 0.27 -10.41
N VAL A 238 3.67 1.43 -10.95
CA VAL A 238 2.42 1.57 -11.74
C VAL A 238 2.38 0.63 -12.94
N HIS A 239 3.54 0.34 -13.54
CA HIS A 239 3.66 -0.50 -14.73
C HIS A 239 4.43 -1.81 -14.47
N LYS A 240 4.74 -2.11 -13.20
CA LYS A 240 5.44 -3.34 -12.83
C LYS A 240 4.44 -4.44 -12.58
N THR A 241 4.76 -5.63 -13.10
CA THR A 241 4.05 -6.85 -12.68
C THR A 241 4.78 -7.43 -11.48
N ILE A 242 4.11 -7.44 -10.33
CA ILE A 242 4.58 -8.16 -9.15
C ILE A 242 3.75 -9.42 -8.97
N SER A 243 4.40 -10.54 -8.73
CA SER A 243 3.75 -11.83 -8.52
C SER A 243 4.31 -12.54 -7.30
N LEU A 244 3.41 -13.09 -6.47
CA LEU A 244 3.77 -13.99 -5.39
C LEU A 244 3.97 -15.39 -5.97
N LEU A 245 5.23 -15.84 -6.03
CA LEU A 245 5.60 -17.12 -6.65
C LEU A 245 5.32 -18.31 -5.73
N ARG A 246 5.64 -18.16 -4.44
CA ARG A 246 5.43 -19.20 -3.44
C ARG A 246 5.47 -18.63 -2.02
N ILE A 247 4.86 -19.36 -1.10
CA ILE A 247 4.94 -19.12 0.34
C ILE A 247 5.70 -20.28 0.98
N SER A 248 6.68 -19.97 1.82
CA SER A 248 7.38 -20.94 2.68
C SER A 248 7.15 -20.60 4.14
N VAL A 249 7.08 -21.61 5.02
CA VAL A 249 6.92 -21.41 6.46
C VAL A 249 8.22 -21.77 7.16
N ASP A 250 8.68 -20.92 8.07
CA ASP A 250 9.88 -21.22 8.87
C ASP A 250 9.57 -22.04 10.12
N LYS A 251 10.63 -22.46 10.83
CA LYS A 251 10.53 -23.24 12.08
C LYS A 251 9.71 -22.60 13.21
N HIS A 252 9.42 -21.30 13.11
CA HIS A 252 8.62 -20.55 14.08
C HIS A 252 7.19 -20.29 13.57
N GLY A 253 6.79 -20.90 12.46
CA GLY A 253 5.46 -20.73 11.87
C GLY A 253 5.28 -19.43 11.08
N ARG A 254 6.34 -18.65 10.85
CA ARG A 254 6.23 -17.38 10.10
C ARG A 254 6.17 -17.68 8.60
N LYS A 255 5.24 -17.02 7.90
CA LYS A 255 5.09 -17.14 6.44
C LYS A 255 6.02 -16.17 5.72
N HIS A 256 6.82 -16.70 4.80
CA HIS A 256 7.73 -15.96 3.92
C HIS A 256 7.24 -16.07 2.48
N GLY A 257 6.86 -14.95 1.89
CA GLY A 257 6.51 -14.83 0.48
C GLY A 257 7.75 -14.58 -0.37
N HIS A 258 7.86 -15.29 -1.49
CA HIS A 258 8.89 -15.06 -2.51
C HIS A 258 8.23 -14.42 -3.71
N PHE A 259 8.67 -13.22 -4.07
CA PHE A 259 8.07 -12.43 -5.12
C PHE A 259 9.02 -12.32 -6.31
N SER A 260 8.44 -12.20 -7.50
CA SER A 260 9.11 -11.63 -8.67
C SER A 260 8.52 -10.28 -8.99
N GLU A 261 9.38 -9.35 -9.35
CA GLU A 261 9.01 -8.10 -9.99
C GLU A 261 9.55 -8.14 -11.43
N PHE A 262 8.72 -7.71 -12.37
CA PHE A 262 9.05 -7.63 -13.77
C PHE A 262 8.65 -6.27 -14.30
N ASN A 263 9.65 -5.50 -14.73
CA ASN A 263 9.47 -4.47 -15.74
C ASN A 263 9.92 -5.07 -17.08
N ASN A 264 9.42 -4.56 -18.22
CA ASN A 264 9.62 -5.20 -19.53
C ASN A 264 11.09 -5.50 -19.94
N LEU A 265 12.08 -5.01 -19.18
CA LEU A 265 13.51 -5.16 -19.44
C LEU A 265 14.25 -5.93 -18.32
N HIS A 266 13.73 -5.95 -17.10
CA HIS A 266 14.41 -6.47 -15.92
C HIS A 266 13.46 -7.30 -15.06
N ARG A 267 13.98 -8.42 -14.55
CA ARG A 267 13.32 -9.25 -13.56
C ARG A 267 14.13 -9.25 -12.28
N SER A 268 13.51 -8.85 -11.19
CA SER A 268 14.10 -8.92 -9.85
C SER A 268 13.28 -9.84 -8.94
N HIS A 269 13.90 -10.26 -7.83
CA HIS A 269 13.27 -11.11 -6.84
C HIS A 269 13.50 -10.56 -5.44
N PHE A 270 12.47 -10.59 -4.62
CA PHE A 270 12.55 -10.20 -3.22
C PHE A 270 11.75 -11.14 -2.32
N LYS A 271 12.05 -11.08 -1.02
CA LYS A 271 11.37 -11.86 0.01
C LYS A 271 10.71 -10.92 1.01
N ALA A 272 9.52 -11.29 1.45
CA ALA A 272 8.78 -10.56 2.46
C ALA A 272 8.17 -11.53 3.48
N ILE A 273 7.99 -11.08 4.72
CA ILE A 273 7.38 -11.88 5.79
C ILE A 273 5.98 -11.34 6.06
N LEU A 274 5.00 -12.23 6.18
CA LEU A 274 3.62 -11.84 6.46
C LEU A 274 3.49 -11.42 7.92
N HIS A 275 3.29 -10.12 8.15
CA HIS A 275 3.16 -9.51 9.47
C HIS A 275 1.87 -8.70 9.55
N GLN A 276 1.29 -8.60 10.75
CA GLN A 276 0.17 -7.70 10.99
C GLN A 276 0.70 -6.29 11.30
N LYS A 277 0.30 -5.29 10.52
CA LYS A 277 0.63 -3.87 10.72
C LYS A 277 -0.63 -3.01 10.57
N PRO A 278 -0.70 -1.83 11.20
CA PRO A 278 -1.77 -0.86 10.93
C PRO A 278 -1.70 -0.38 9.48
N ASP A 279 -2.85 -0.28 8.82
CA ASP A 279 -2.94 0.33 7.51
C ASP A 279 -2.53 1.81 7.56
N ILE A 280 -1.83 2.26 6.51
CA ILE A 280 -1.34 3.64 6.44
C ILE A 280 -2.49 4.66 6.34
N ILE A 281 -3.65 4.30 5.77
CA ILE A 281 -4.80 5.20 5.58
C ILE A 281 -5.93 4.94 6.58
N SER A 282 -6.34 3.69 6.81
CA SER A 282 -7.41 3.38 7.77
C SER A 282 -6.94 3.27 9.22
N GLY A 283 -5.66 2.98 9.44
CA GLY A 283 -5.14 2.69 10.79
C GLY A 283 -5.56 1.33 11.35
N GLU A 284 -6.47 0.62 10.67
CA GLU A 284 -6.93 -0.71 11.10
C GLU A 284 -5.82 -1.74 10.94
N LYS A 285 -5.80 -2.74 11.82
CA LYS A 285 -4.82 -3.82 11.72
C LYS A 285 -5.12 -4.69 10.49
N LEU A 286 -4.16 -4.79 9.57
CA LEU A 286 -4.22 -5.68 8.43
C LEU A 286 -2.95 -6.54 8.34
N TRP A 287 -3.02 -7.62 7.56
CA TRP A 287 -1.84 -8.39 7.18
C TRP A 287 -1.13 -7.75 6.00
N CYS A 288 0.20 -7.64 6.04
CA CYS A 288 1.01 -7.17 4.93
C CYS A 288 2.29 -7.98 4.77
N TRP A 289 2.77 -8.07 3.53
CA TRP A 289 4.05 -8.66 3.18
C TRP A 289 5.18 -7.67 3.46
N ASN A 290 5.78 -7.77 4.65
CA ASN A 290 6.83 -6.86 5.12
C ASN A 290 8.19 -7.20 4.52
N VAL A 291 8.76 -6.30 3.72
CA VAL A 291 10.06 -6.51 3.06
C VAL A 291 11.20 -6.32 4.06
N HIS A 292 11.94 -7.40 4.34
CA HIS A 292 12.89 -7.45 5.46
C HIS A 292 14.25 -6.80 5.22
N LYS A 293 14.67 -6.61 3.96
CA LYS A 293 16.03 -6.15 3.61
C LYS A 293 15.98 -4.83 2.87
N LYS A 294 15.84 -3.69 3.58
CA LYS A 294 15.96 -2.30 3.06
C LYS A 294 15.63 -2.20 1.55
N THR A 295 14.42 -2.62 1.19
CA THR A 295 13.87 -2.61 -0.18
C THR A 295 14.69 -3.27 -1.31
N LYS A 296 15.75 -4.04 -1.00
CA LYS A 296 16.63 -4.70 -1.97
C LYS A 296 15.84 -5.70 -2.83
N GLY A 297 15.92 -5.52 -4.15
CA GLY A 297 15.20 -6.34 -5.13
C GLY A 297 13.70 -6.02 -5.22
N LEU A 298 13.20 -5.02 -4.48
CA LEU A 298 11.87 -4.46 -4.69
C LEU A 298 11.96 -3.20 -5.57
N LEU A 299 12.91 -2.31 -5.28
CA LEU A 299 13.16 -1.09 -6.07
C LEU A 299 14.10 -1.37 -7.24
N ASN A 300 13.95 -0.62 -8.34
CA ASN A 300 14.85 -0.67 -9.50
C ASN A 300 16.27 -0.25 -9.13
N ASP A 301 16.38 0.86 -8.41
CA ASP A 301 17.64 1.55 -8.16
C ASP A 301 18.09 1.44 -6.71
N ASN A 302 19.26 2.02 -6.42
CA ASN A 302 19.65 2.28 -5.05
C ASN A 302 18.61 3.23 -4.42
N LEU A 303 18.28 3.00 -3.15
CA LEU A 303 17.35 3.82 -2.39
C LEU A 303 17.72 5.32 -2.45
N GLN A 304 19.01 5.64 -2.55
CA GLN A 304 19.53 7.00 -2.64
C GLN A 304 19.02 7.78 -3.88
N GLU A 305 18.70 7.11 -4.98
CA GLU A 305 18.22 7.72 -6.22
C GLU A 305 16.77 8.27 -6.10
N TYR A 306 16.08 7.91 -5.01
CA TYR A 306 14.75 8.43 -4.70
C TYR A 306 14.78 9.63 -3.76
N PHE A 307 15.96 10.08 -3.33
CA PHE A 307 16.08 11.34 -2.59
C PHE A 307 16.36 12.49 -3.53
N VAL A 308 15.71 13.62 -3.29
CA VAL A 308 15.86 14.84 -4.08
C VAL A 308 16.31 16.00 -3.20
N PRO A 309 16.92 17.06 -3.77
CA PRO A 309 17.43 18.19 -2.99
C PRO A 309 16.36 18.94 -2.18
N ASP A 310 15.15 19.08 -2.75
CA ASP A 310 14.08 19.86 -2.14
C ASP A 310 12.68 19.40 -2.61
N LEU A 311 11.63 19.90 -1.95
CA LEU A 311 10.23 19.55 -2.23
C LEU A 311 9.75 19.92 -3.64
N THR A 312 10.33 20.94 -4.24
CA THR A 312 9.95 21.48 -5.55
C THR A 312 10.78 20.90 -6.71
N SER A 313 11.76 20.03 -6.41
CA SER A 313 12.55 19.32 -7.41
C SER A 313 11.65 18.52 -8.37
N VAL A 314 11.85 18.74 -9.68
CA VAL A 314 11.03 18.17 -10.77
C VAL A 314 11.70 17.08 -11.55
#